data_AF-A0A8C5ZKZ7-F1
#
_entry.id   AF-A0A8C5ZKZ7-F1
#
_cell.length_a   1.000
_cell.length_b   1.000
_cell.length_c   1.000
_cell.angle_alpha   90.00
_cell.angle_beta   90.00
_cell.angle_gamma   90.00
#
_symmetry.space_group_name_H-M   'P 1'
#
loop_
_entity.id
_entity.type
_entity.pdbx_description
1 polymer ?
#
loop_
_entity_poly.entity_id
_entity_poly.type
_entity_poly.pdbx_seq_one_letter_code
_entity_poly.pdbx_strand_id
1 'polypeptide(L)'
;MASQNRMEAVTKETAFWRCPKSAVYTPETRKLLKEMMKESKLTSFQQRYLTDTMRRDLEKEKQRLQTILATGKDPAEWKRKAAPVRQQDPAPEPDRFEELVKEVQERKEFLDAMEALGQGKKYQGIILAEISQKLREMEDIDRRRTEELREALATT
;
A
#
# COMPACT_ATOMS: atom_id res chain seq x y z
N MET A 1 36.75 -33.93 55.72
CA MET A 1 35.56 -33.96 54.84
C MET A 1 35.73 -32.83 53.83
N ALA A 2 35.97 -33.19 52.57
CA ALA A 2 36.35 -32.27 51.49
C ALA A 2 35.17 -31.39 51.04
N SER A 3 35.45 -30.10 50.87
CA SER A 3 34.58 -29.11 50.25
C SER A 3 34.98 -28.97 48.78
N GLN A 4 34.06 -29.22 47.85
CA GLN A 4 34.08 -28.73 46.47
C GLN A 4 32.82 -29.20 45.73
N ASN A 5 31.96 -28.24 45.35
CA ASN A 5 30.96 -28.32 44.28
C ASN A 5 30.34 -26.91 44.19
N ARG A 6 30.07 -26.29 43.05
CA ARG A 6 30.29 -26.54 41.62
C ARG A 6 29.91 -25.20 40.99
N MET A 7 30.73 -24.63 40.10
CA MET A 7 30.40 -23.35 39.47
C MET A 7 29.33 -23.58 38.41
N GLU A 8 28.15 -23.01 38.59
CA GLU A 8 27.08 -23.06 37.59
C GLU A 8 27.29 -21.99 36.53
N ALA A 9 27.13 -22.42 35.27
CA ALA A 9 27.40 -21.63 34.08
C ALA A 9 26.38 -20.50 33.89
N VAL A 10 26.89 -19.29 33.69
CA VAL A 10 26.13 -18.12 33.26
C VAL A 10 25.54 -18.40 31.88
N THR A 11 24.24 -18.66 31.83
CA THR A 11 23.48 -18.68 30.58
C THR A 11 23.30 -17.24 30.13
N LYS A 12 23.93 -16.91 28.99
CA LYS A 12 23.82 -15.59 28.37
C LYS A 12 22.39 -15.41 27.89
N GLU A 13 21.67 -14.50 28.56
CA GLU A 13 20.35 -14.06 28.14
C GLU A 13 20.41 -13.58 26.69
N THR A 14 19.72 -14.32 25.83
CA THR A 14 19.47 -13.89 24.46
C THR A 14 18.46 -12.77 24.56
N ALA A 15 18.92 -11.52 24.39
CA ALA A 15 18.06 -10.36 24.21
C ALA A 15 17.33 -10.51 22.87
N PHE A 16 16.31 -11.39 22.87
CA PHE A 16 15.40 -11.62 21.78
C PHE A 16 14.54 -10.36 21.67
N TRP A 17 14.85 -9.54 20.67
CA TRP A 17 14.13 -8.33 20.30
C TRP A 17 12.62 -8.56 20.43
N ARG A 18 12.03 -8.12 21.56
CA ARG A 18 10.59 -8.05 21.70
C ARG A 18 10.11 -6.87 20.88
N CYS A 19 9.86 -7.14 19.60
CA CYS A 19 9.00 -6.30 18.80
C CYS A 19 7.59 -6.41 19.40
N PRO A 20 6.98 -5.32 19.89
CA PRO A 20 5.58 -5.34 20.28
C PRO A 20 4.75 -5.87 19.10
N LYS A 21 3.87 -6.85 19.36
CA LYS A 21 2.97 -7.39 18.34
C LYS A 21 2.21 -6.20 17.72
N SER A 22 2.39 -5.97 16.42
CA SER A 22 1.67 -4.93 15.69
C SER A 22 0.18 -5.17 15.84
N ALA A 23 -0.54 -4.20 16.41
CA ALA A 23 -1.97 -4.30 16.60
C ALA A 23 -2.65 -4.40 15.23
N VAL A 24 -3.22 -5.56 14.93
CA VAL A 24 -4.18 -5.70 13.83
C VAL A 24 -5.35 -4.78 14.17
N TYR A 25 -5.59 -3.75 13.35
CA TYR A 25 -6.73 -2.85 13.57
C TYR A 25 -8.01 -3.66 13.66
N THR A 26 -8.75 -3.49 14.77
CA THR A 26 -10.03 -4.17 14.96
C THR A 26 -11.03 -3.70 13.89
N PRO A 27 -12.05 -4.51 13.54
CA PRO A 27 -13.07 -4.12 12.57
C PRO A 27 -13.73 -2.78 12.89
N GLU A 28 -13.94 -2.49 14.17
CA GLU A 28 -14.51 -1.24 14.68
C GLU A 28 -13.55 -0.07 14.40
N THR A 29 -12.26 -0.24 14.68
CA THR A 29 -11.23 0.78 14.42
C THR A 29 -11.10 1.06 12.93
N ARG A 30 -11.18 0.02 12.08
CA ARG A 30 -11.16 0.17 10.60
C ARG A 30 -12.40 0.90 10.10
N LYS A 31 -13.57 0.67 10.70
CA LYS A 31 -14.80 1.38 10.35
C LYS A 31 -14.71 2.85 10.74
N LEU A 32 -14.25 3.15 11.95
CA LEU A 32 -14.04 4.51 12.41
C LEU A 32 -13.05 5.26 11.51
N LEU A 33 -11.92 4.64 11.16
CA LEU A 33 -10.95 5.24 10.24
C LEU A 33 -11.56 5.58 8.88
N LYS A 34 -12.40 4.70 8.32
CA LYS A 34 -13.13 4.98 7.07
C LYS A 34 -14.09 6.15 7.21
N GLU A 35 -14.80 6.26 8.34
CA GLU A 35 -15.70 7.39 8.62
C GLU A 35 -14.91 8.69 8.77
N MET A 36 -13.82 8.68 9.55
CA MET A 36 -12.92 9.82 9.69
C MET A 36 -12.33 10.26 8.35
N MET A 37 -12.01 9.33 7.45
CA MET A 37 -11.48 9.67 6.13
C MET A 37 -12.51 10.31 5.20
N LYS A 38 -13.80 9.99 5.37
CA LYS A 38 -14.90 10.61 4.64
C LYS A 38 -15.22 12.01 5.16
N GLU A 39 -15.12 12.20 6.47
CA GLU A 39 -15.42 13.47 7.14
C GLU A 39 -14.25 14.45 7.08
N SER A 40 -13.02 13.93 7.13
CA SER A 40 -11.81 14.72 6.91
C SER A 40 -11.72 15.07 5.43
N LYS A 41 -11.39 16.32 5.10
CA LYS A 41 -11.12 16.80 3.73
C LYS A 41 -9.82 16.21 3.15
N LEU A 42 -9.60 14.90 3.34
CA LEU A 42 -8.46 14.19 2.79
C LEU A 42 -8.60 14.11 1.28
N THR A 43 -7.47 14.29 0.61
CA THR A 43 -7.39 14.08 -0.84
C THR A 43 -7.61 12.61 -1.16
N SER A 44 -8.10 12.31 -2.35
CA SER A 44 -8.29 10.92 -2.83
C SER A 44 -6.99 10.10 -2.67
N PHE A 45 -5.85 10.74 -2.94
CA PHE A 45 -4.52 10.17 -2.72
C PHE A 45 -4.24 9.80 -1.26
N GLN A 46 -4.51 10.70 -0.31
CA GLN A 46 -4.33 10.43 1.12
C GLN A 46 -5.26 9.30 1.56
N GLN A 47 -6.50 9.28 1.08
CA GLN A 47 -7.45 8.23 1.39
C GLN A 47 -6.97 6.87 0.90
N ARG A 48 -6.42 6.82 -0.32
CA ARG A 48 -5.87 5.58 -0.90
C ARG A 48 -4.63 5.10 -0.17
N TYR A 49 -3.69 5.98 0.15
CA TYR A 49 -2.51 5.63 0.94
C TYR A 49 -2.88 5.05 2.32
N LEU A 50 -3.83 5.68 3.00
CA LEU A 50 -4.35 5.20 4.29
C LEU A 50 -5.09 3.87 4.16
N THR A 51 -5.90 3.71 3.11
CA THR A 51 -6.61 2.45 2.87
C THR A 51 -5.66 1.30 2.58
N ASP A 52 -4.59 1.55 1.81
CA ASP A 52 -3.60 0.54 1.46
C ASP A 52 -2.75 0.15 2.69
N THR A 53 -2.33 1.12 3.49
CA THR A 53 -1.61 0.86 4.75
C THR A 53 -2.46 0.07 5.75
N MET A 54 -3.78 0.31 5.81
CA MET A 54 -4.71 -0.49 6.63
C MET A 54 -4.95 -1.90 6.09
N ARG A 55 -4.76 -2.12 4.78
CA ARG A 55 -4.97 -3.41 4.10
C ARG A 55 -3.76 -4.33 4.21
N ARG A 56 -2.55 -3.78 4.23
CA ARG A 56 -1.30 -4.54 4.39
C ARG A 56 -1.25 -5.14 5.80
N ASP A 57 -1.44 -6.45 5.87
CA ASP A 57 -1.28 -7.21 7.12
C ASP A 57 0.22 -7.40 7.39
N LEU A 58 0.77 -6.51 8.23
CA LEU A 58 2.19 -6.49 8.59
C LEU A 58 2.68 -7.83 9.16
N GLU A 59 1.82 -8.62 9.81
CA GLU A 59 2.20 -9.94 10.31
C GLU A 59 2.34 -10.95 9.16
N LYS A 60 1.43 -10.93 8.19
CA LYS A 60 1.55 -11.76 6.99
C LYS A 60 2.76 -11.37 6.14
N GLU A 61 3.05 -10.07 6.04
CA GLU A 61 4.21 -9.59 5.30
C GLU A 61 5.52 -9.95 6.02
N LYS A 62 5.57 -9.81 7.34
CA LYS A 62 6.70 -10.27 8.16
C LYS A 62 6.93 -11.77 8.00
N GLN A 63 5.87 -12.58 8.03
CA GLN A 63 5.98 -14.02 7.84
C GLN A 63 6.45 -14.37 6.43
N ARG A 64 5.91 -13.71 5.39
CA ARG A 64 6.37 -13.87 3.99
C ARG A 64 7.85 -13.56 3.85
N LEU A 65 8.30 -12.43 4.39
CA LEU A 65 9.71 -12.02 4.33
C LEU A 65 10.62 -12.98 5.10
N GLN A 66 10.16 -13.49 6.25
CA GLN A 66 10.89 -14.53 6.99
C GLN A 66 11.05 -15.81 6.17
N THR A 67 10.00 -16.26 5.46
CA THR A 67 10.06 -17.40 4.55
C THR A 67 11.00 -17.14 3.38
N ILE A 68 10.99 -15.93 2.79
CA ILE A 68 11.90 -15.58 1.70
C ILE A 68 13.36 -15.60 2.15
N LEU A 69 13.67 -15.01 3.31
CA LEU A 69 15.04 -14.98 3.83
C LEU A 69 15.54 -16.37 4.23
N ALA A 70 14.66 -17.22 4.75
CA ALA A 70 15.03 -18.58 5.16
C ALA A 70 15.11 -19.56 3.99
N THR A 71 14.24 -19.44 2.99
CA THR A 71 14.01 -20.48 1.96
C THR A 71 14.29 -19.98 0.53
N GLY A 72 14.53 -18.69 0.34
CA GLY A 72 14.80 -18.06 -0.96
C GLY A 72 13.61 -18.05 -1.93
N LYS A 73 12.40 -18.40 -1.47
CA LYS A 73 11.23 -18.62 -2.33
C LYS A 73 10.01 -17.89 -1.78
N ASP A 74 9.31 -17.15 -2.64
CA ASP A 74 8.17 -16.32 -2.26
C ASP A 74 6.84 -17.11 -2.31
N PRO A 75 6.17 -17.36 -1.16
CA PRO A 75 4.90 -18.07 -1.14
C PRO A 75 3.74 -17.30 -1.81
N ALA A 76 3.88 -15.97 -2.01
CA ALA A 76 2.89 -15.19 -2.75
C ALA A 76 2.84 -15.56 -4.25
N GLU A 77 3.90 -16.16 -4.81
CA GLU A 77 3.89 -16.66 -6.19
C GLU A 77 2.92 -17.83 -6.39
N TRP A 78 2.74 -18.67 -5.35
CA TRP A 78 1.82 -19.82 -5.42
C TRP A 78 0.35 -19.40 -5.37
N LYS A 79 0.03 -18.29 -4.70
CA LYS A 79 -1.36 -17.77 -4.65
C LYS A 79 -1.78 -17.05 -5.93
N ARG A 80 -0.85 -16.61 -6.79
CA ARG A 80 -1.20 -16.07 -8.12
C ARG A 80 -1.81 -17.11 -9.05
N LYS A 81 -1.67 -18.42 -8.75
CA LYS A 81 -2.23 -19.52 -9.55
C LYS A 81 -3.52 -20.15 -8.98
N ALA A 82 -4.01 -19.74 -7.81
CA ALA A 82 -5.10 -20.44 -7.12
C ALA A 82 -6.04 -19.53 -6.32
N ALA A 83 -6.86 -18.72 -7.01
CA ALA A 83 -8.10 -18.21 -6.45
C ALA A 83 -9.15 -17.96 -7.55
N PRO A 84 -10.32 -18.63 -7.54
CA PRO A 84 -11.48 -18.19 -8.30
C PRO A 84 -12.08 -16.96 -7.61
N VAL A 85 -12.21 -15.89 -8.41
CA VAL A 85 -12.78 -14.60 -8.02
C VAL A 85 -14.24 -14.78 -7.59
N ARG A 86 -14.56 -14.51 -6.32
CA ARG A 86 -15.94 -14.20 -5.91
C ARG A 86 -16.24 -12.78 -6.38
N GLN A 87 -17.03 -12.66 -7.43
CA GLN A 87 -17.59 -11.39 -7.89
C GLN A 87 -18.59 -10.91 -6.83
N GLN A 88 -18.21 -9.89 -6.07
CA GLN A 88 -19.20 -8.96 -5.52
C GLN A 88 -19.43 -7.96 -6.64
N ASP A 89 -20.66 -7.78 -7.12
CA ASP A 89 -20.97 -6.66 -8.02
C ASP A 89 -20.62 -5.36 -7.31
N PRO A 90 -19.60 -4.59 -7.75
CA PRO A 90 -19.35 -3.29 -7.20
C PRO A 90 -20.15 -2.28 -8.02
N ALA A 91 -20.79 -1.34 -7.32
CA ALA A 91 -21.16 -0.05 -7.91
C ALA A 91 -20.02 0.45 -8.80
N PRO A 92 -20.30 1.06 -9.97
CA PRO A 92 -19.31 1.33 -11.01
C PRO A 92 -18.04 1.86 -10.37
N GLU A 93 -17.01 0.99 -10.27
CA GLU A 93 -15.75 1.40 -9.68
C GLU A 93 -15.31 2.58 -10.53
N PRO A 94 -15.10 3.77 -9.94
CA PRO A 94 -14.61 4.91 -10.69
C PRO A 94 -13.38 4.42 -11.41
N ASP A 95 -13.43 4.50 -12.73
CA ASP A 95 -12.41 3.93 -13.59
C ASP A 95 -11.05 4.43 -13.10
N ARG A 96 -10.07 3.53 -12.95
CA ARG A 96 -8.70 3.87 -12.50
C ARG A 96 -8.17 5.10 -13.25
N PHE A 97 -8.52 5.21 -14.53
CA PHE A 97 -8.26 6.38 -15.35
C PHE A 97 -8.89 7.67 -14.80
N GLU A 98 -10.18 7.64 -14.48
CA GLU A 98 -10.93 8.77 -13.93
C GLU A 98 -10.43 9.16 -12.53
N GLU A 99 -10.05 8.19 -11.70
CA GLU A 99 -9.38 8.45 -10.41
C GLU A 99 -8.05 9.19 -10.63
N LEU A 100 -7.22 8.75 -11.59
CA LEU A 100 -5.95 9.42 -11.91
C LEU A 100 -6.14 10.84 -12.41
N VAL A 101 -7.19 11.11 -13.21
CA VAL A 101 -7.53 12.47 -13.64
C VAL A 101 -7.86 13.35 -12.44
N LYS A 102 -8.67 12.85 -11.49
CA LYS A 102 -8.99 13.56 -10.25
C LYS A 102 -7.74 13.82 -9.42
N GLU A 103 -6.87 12.82 -9.25
CA GLU A 103 -5.61 12.97 -8.52
C GLU A 103 -4.69 14.02 -9.16
N VAL A 104 -4.59 14.08 -10.49
CA VAL A 104 -3.80 15.11 -11.19
C VAL A 104 -4.38 16.50 -10.94
N GLN A 105 -5.69 16.64 -11.01
CA GLN A 105 -6.38 17.90 -10.78
C GLN A 105 -6.20 18.41 -9.35
N GLU A 106 -6.37 17.54 -8.35
CA GLU A 106 -6.14 17.88 -6.94
C GLU A 106 -4.70 18.36 -6.68
N ARG A 107 -3.70 17.76 -7.35
CA ARG A 107 -2.29 18.18 -7.20
C ARG A 107 -2.03 19.54 -7.83
N LYS A 108 -2.69 19.87 -8.95
CA LYS A 108 -2.64 21.22 -9.54
C LYS A 108 -3.26 22.24 -8.59
N GLU A 109 -4.46 21.96 -8.10
CA GLU A 109 -5.17 22.85 -7.16
C GLU A 109 -4.39 23.06 -5.86
N PHE A 110 -3.72 22.02 -5.37
CA PHE A 110 -2.81 22.15 -4.24
C PHE A 110 -1.64 23.08 -4.54
N LEU A 111 -1.02 22.94 -5.72
CA LEU A 111 0.08 23.81 -6.12
C LEU A 111 -0.37 25.27 -6.25
N ASP A 112 -1.54 25.51 -6.85
CA ASP A 112 -2.13 26.84 -7.01
C ASP A 112 -2.43 27.46 -5.63
N ALA A 113 -2.96 26.69 -4.69
CA ALA A 113 -3.19 27.14 -3.32
C ALA A 113 -1.87 27.48 -2.59
N MET A 114 -0.82 26.68 -2.78
CA MET A 114 0.49 26.97 -2.21
C MET A 114 1.19 28.16 -2.89
N GLU A 115 0.96 28.37 -4.18
CA GLU A 115 1.48 29.53 -4.93
C GLU A 115 0.79 30.83 -4.51
N ALA A 116 -0.53 30.80 -4.28
CA ALA A 116 -1.28 31.91 -3.70
C ALA A 116 -0.75 32.31 -2.31
N LEU A 117 -0.23 31.35 -1.54
CA LEU A 117 0.43 31.55 -0.25
C LEU A 117 1.92 31.91 -0.38
N GLY A 118 2.45 32.07 -1.59
CA GLY A 118 3.86 32.37 -1.88
C GLY A 118 4.83 31.21 -1.63
N GLN A 119 4.34 30.01 -1.34
CA GLN A 119 5.13 28.82 -1.03
C GLN A 119 5.30 27.86 -2.21
N GLY A 120 4.78 28.19 -3.39
CA GLY A 120 4.80 27.32 -4.58
C GLY A 120 6.17 26.71 -4.87
N LYS A 121 7.25 27.49 -4.80
CA LYS A 121 8.63 27.03 -5.06
C LYS A 121 9.07 25.84 -4.19
N LYS A 122 8.54 25.71 -2.97
CA LYS A 122 8.87 24.60 -2.06
C LYS A 122 8.29 23.27 -2.52
N TYR A 123 7.11 23.32 -3.15
CA TYR A 123 6.31 22.14 -3.48
C TYR A 123 6.33 21.81 -4.97
N GLN A 124 6.61 22.79 -5.84
CA GLN A 124 6.54 22.68 -7.29
C GLN A 124 7.26 21.43 -7.83
N GLY A 125 8.52 21.20 -7.45
CA GLY A 125 9.28 20.05 -7.95
C GLY A 125 8.67 18.70 -7.55
N ILE A 126 8.19 18.59 -6.31
CA ILE A 126 7.56 17.36 -5.79
C ILE A 126 6.25 17.10 -6.51
N ILE A 127 5.41 18.14 -6.61
CA ILE A 127 4.09 18.05 -7.24
C ILE A 127 4.20 17.73 -8.74
N LEU A 128 5.13 18.34 -9.46
CA LEU A 128 5.37 18.05 -10.87
C LEU A 128 5.81 16.59 -11.09
N ALA A 129 6.66 16.06 -10.21
CA ALA A 129 7.08 14.67 -10.28
C ALA A 129 5.90 13.71 -10.07
N GLU A 130 5.00 14.02 -9.13
CA GLU A 130 3.81 13.22 -8.84
C GLU A 130 2.77 13.29 -9.97
N ILE A 131 2.54 14.48 -10.55
CA ILE A 131 1.70 14.62 -11.75
C ILE A 131 2.27 13.79 -12.88
N SER A 132 3.59 13.86 -13.11
CA SER A 132 4.26 13.08 -14.15
C SER A 132 4.13 11.56 -13.92
N GLN A 133 4.20 11.11 -12.67
CA GLN A 133 3.98 9.70 -12.32
C GLN A 133 2.55 9.26 -12.65
N LYS A 134 1.55 10.07 -12.32
CA LYS A 134 0.13 9.76 -12.58
C LYS A 134 -0.17 9.74 -14.08
N LEU A 135 0.42 10.65 -14.85
CA LEU A 135 0.30 10.64 -16.31
C LEU A 135 0.89 9.38 -16.94
N ARG A 136 2.05 8.90 -16.47
CA ARG A 136 2.61 7.62 -16.94
C ARG A 136 1.69 6.44 -16.66
N GLU A 137 1.08 6.40 -15.48
CA GLU A 137 0.12 5.35 -15.14
C GLU A 137 -1.13 5.41 -16.04
N MET A 138 -1.58 6.62 -16.37
CA MET A 138 -2.69 6.85 -17.28
C MET A 138 -2.37 6.32 -18.69
N GLU A 139 -1.17 6.61 -19.20
CA GLU A 139 -0.70 6.09 -20.50
C GLU A 139 -0.60 4.56 -20.53
N ASP A 140 -0.16 3.93 -19.44
CA ASP A 140 -0.11 2.48 -19.32
C ASP A 140 -1.51 1.85 -19.41
N ILE A 141 -2.51 2.47 -18.79
CA ILE A 141 -3.90 2.03 -18.86
C ILE A 141 -4.43 2.15 -20.28
N ASP A 142 -4.19 3.28 -20.94
CA ASP A 142 -4.62 3.50 -22.32
C ASP A 142 -3.98 2.51 -23.29
N ARG A 143 -2.66 2.27 -23.15
CA ARG A 143 -1.96 1.24 -23.95
C ARG A 143 -2.64 -0.12 -23.82
N ARG A 144 -2.90 -0.57 -22.59
CA ARG A 144 -3.56 -1.86 -22.34
C ARG A 144 -4.96 -1.93 -22.96
N ARG A 145 -5.77 -0.88 -22.80
CA ARG A 145 -7.11 -0.83 -23.43
C ARG A 145 -7.04 -0.92 -24.93
N THR A 146 -6.09 -0.22 -25.54
CA THR A 146 -5.93 -0.27 -27.00
C THR A 146 -5.48 -1.65 -27.48
N GLU A 147 -4.67 -2.36 -26.69
CA GLU A 147 -4.27 -3.75 -26.97
C GLU A 147 -5.46 -4.70 -26.84
N GLU A 148 -6.22 -4.63 -25.75
CA GLU A 148 -7.43 -5.44 -25.52
C GLU A 148 -8.46 -5.25 -26.65
N LEU A 149 -8.68 -4.00 -27.08
CA LEU A 149 -9.56 -3.69 -28.20
C LEU A 149 -9.04 -4.27 -29.53
N ARG A 150 -7.72 -4.20 -29.77
CA ARG A 150 -7.10 -4.79 -30.97
C ARG A 150 -7.24 -6.30 -30.99
N GLU A 151 -7.00 -6.97 -29.87
CA GLU A 151 -7.20 -8.42 -29.74
C GLU A 151 -8.66 -8.81 -29.97
N ALA A 152 -9.61 -8.09 -29.36
CA ALA A 152 -11.04 -8.36 -29.55
C ALA A 152 -11.47 -8.27 -31.02
N LEU A 153 -10.98 -7.26 -31.75
CA LEU A 153 -11.24 -7.10 -33.20
C LEU A 153 -10.53 -8.14 -34.07
N ALA A 154 -9.39 -8.68 -33.64
CA ALA A 154 -8.66 -9.71 -34.37
C ALA A 154 -9.26 -11.11 -34.18
N THR A 155 -10.07 -11.31 -33.12
CA THR A 155 -10.71 -12.58 -32.80
C THR A 155 -12.12 -12.73 -33.43
N THR A 156 -12.65 -11.66 -34.04
CA THR A 156 -13.94 -11.64 -34.77
C THR A 156 -13.73 -11.77 -36.26
#